data_AF-A0AAD5QQ95-F1
#
_entry.id   AF-A0AAD5QQ95-F1
#
_cell.length_a   1.000
_cell.length_b   1.000
_cell.length_c   1.000
_cell.angle_alpha   90.00
_cell.angle_beta   90.00
_cell.angle_gamma   90.00
#
_symmetry.space_group_name_H-M   'P 1'
#
loop_
_entity.id
_entity.type
_entity.pdbx_description
1 polymer ?
#
loop_
_entity_poly.entity_id
_entity_poly.type
_entity_poly.pdbx_seq_one_letter_code
_entity_poly.pdbx_strand_id
1 'polypeptide(L)'
;MQKAVDFSRDLGCDSFVAVGGGSVIDTTKAAALYTSNPQADFFDFVCPPFGKNLVPENPMLPLIAVPTTAGTGSETTGAAIMDLPRYECKSGIRQRCIKPLLAIVDPENIKSMPRNVAIYSGFDVLCHAIESYTALPYNQRVPRPLQPQLRPLYQGANPISDVWSLEALRIMRKYFRRSVNDSSDDEAKYYMLLASTFAGMDLETLEFTFAMD
;
A
#
# COMPACT_ATOMS: atom_id res chain seq x y z
N MET A 1 15.18 -3.26 -4.54
CA MET A 1 15.03 -2.26 -3.47
C MET A 1 16.36 -1.65 -3.04
N GLN A 2 17.32 -2.41 -2.48
CA GLN A 2 18.63 -1.88 -2.06
C GLN A 2 19.32 -1.00 -3.12
N LYS A 3 19.43 -1.48 -4.36
CA LYS A 3 20.03 -0.70 -5.47
C LYS A 3 19.37 0.67 -5.69
N ALA A 4 18.06 0.78 -5.45
CA ALA A 4 17.34 2.04 -5.61
C ALA A 4 17.62 2.99 -4.44
N VAL A 5 17.75 2.44 -3.23
CA VAL A 5 18.17 3.17 -2.02
C VAL A 5 19.57 3.74 -2.19
N ASP A 6 20.51 2.92 -2.67
CA ASP A 6 21.90 3.34 -2.87
C ASP A 6 21.98 4.44 -3.93
N PHE A 7 21.30 4.23 -5.07
CA PHE A 7 21.20 5.22 -6.14
C PHE A 7 20.63 6.56 -5.68
N SER A 8 19.56 6.55 -4.88
CA SER A 8 18.92 7.79 -4.43
C SER A 8 19.76 8.55 -3.39
N ARG A 9 20.50 7.83 -2.54
CA ARG A 9 21.48 8.41 -1.60
C ARG A 9 22.63 9.05 -2.34
N ASP A 10 23.22 8.36 -3.32
CA ASP A 10 24.35 8.86 -4.10
C ASP A 10 23.98 10.12 -4.91
N LEU A 11 22.78 10.15 -5.47
CA LEU A 11 22.29 11.29 -6.24
C LEU A 11 21.89 12.47 -5.34
N GLY A 12 21.63 12.25 -4.05
CA GLY A 12 21.16 13.28 -3.13
C GLY A 12 19.75 13.77 -3.46
N CYS A 13 18.83 12.85 -3.81
CA CYS A 13 17.45 13.20 -4.16
C CYS A 13 16.73 13.89 -3.00
N ASP A 14 15.94 14.93 -3.28
CA ASP A 14 15.11 15.65 -2.31
C ASP A 14 13.62 15.27 -2.38
N SER A 15 13.20 14.63 -3.47
CA SER A 15 11.82 14.28 -3.78
C SER A 15 11.75 13.11 -4.77
N PHE A 16 10.61 12.43 -4.80
CA PHE A 16 10.43 11.21 -5.57
C PHE A 16 9.10 11.20 -6.32
N VAL A 17 9.11 10.56 -7.49
CA VAL A 17 7.90 10.26 -8.27
C VAL A 17 7.93 8.78 -8.63
N ALA A 18 6.91 8.03 -8.22
CA ALA A 18 6.74 6.63 -8.56
C ALA A 18 5.67 6.48 -9.64
N VAL A 19 6.04 6.00 -10.83
CA VAL A 19 5.10 5.69 -11.91
C VAL A 19 5.16 4.19 -12.18
N GLY A 20 4.12 3.46 -11.78
CA GLY A 20 4.16 2.00 -11.85
C GLY A 20 3.09 1.31 -11.01
N GLY A 21 3.14 -0.01 -10.91
CA GLY A 21 2.33 -0.76 -9.95
C GLY A 21 2.94 -0.75 -8.55
N GLY A 22 2.37 -1.55 -7.63
CA GLY A 22 2.81 -1.59 -6.23
C GLY A 22 4.31 -1.84 -6.04
N SER A 23 4.93 -2.70 -6.86
CA SER A 23 6.38 -2.96 -6.76
C SER A 23 7.25 -1.71 -6.99
N VAL A 24 6.84 -0.83 -7.91
CA VAL A 24 7.57 0.43 -8.18
C VAL A 24 7.33 1.41 -7.04
N ILE A 25 6.08 1.53 -6.59
CA ILE A 25 5.70 2.43 -5.50
C ILE A 25 6.42 2.03 -4.21
N ASP A 26 6.38 0.76 -3.82
CA ASP A 26 7.03 0.24 -2.61
C ASP A 26 8.55 0.41 -2.66
N THR A 27 9.16 0.16 -3.82
CA THR A 27 10.60 0.39 -4.01
C THR A 27 10.95 1.86 -3.83
N THR A 28 10.10 2.76 -4.32
CA THR A 28 10.32 4.21 -4.22
C THR A 28 10.09 4.72 -2.80
N LYS A 29 9.10 4.18 -2.08
CA LYS A 29 8.90 4.45 -0.64
C LYS A 29 10.15 4.12 0.16
N ALA A 30 10.73 2.94 -0.06
CA ALA A 30 11.96 2.56 0.60
C ALA A 30 13.11 3.52 0.23
N ALA A 31 13.32 3.79 -1.07
CA ALA A 31 14.35 4.73 -1.51
C ALA A 31 14.21 6.11 -0.83
N ALA A 32 13.00 6.67 -0.80
CA ALA A 32 12.71 7.95 -0.16
C ALA A 32 12.94 7.92 1.36
N LEU A 33 12.59 6.83 2.04
CA LEU A 33 12.78 6.69 3.49
C LEU A 33 14.25 6.56 3.87
N TYR A 34 15.00 5.70 3.18
CA TYR A 34 16.42 5.50 3.48
C TYR A 34 17.29 6.67 3.03
N THR A 35 16.82 7.50 2.10
CA THR A 35 17.51 8.75 1.72
C THR A 35 17.40 9.80 2.82
N SER A 36 16.24 9.96 3.48
CA SER A 36 16.13 10.84 4.66
C SER A 36 16.78 10.28 5.92
N ASN A 37 17.08 8.98 5.96
CA ASN A 37 17.74 8.29 7.08
C ASN A 37 19.05 7.62 6.60
N PRO A 38 20.09 8.40 6.26
CA PRO A 38 21.29 7.88 5.61
C PRO A 38 22.13 6.94 6.49
N GLN A 39 22.02 7.06 7.82
CA GLN A 39 22.74 6.22 8.77
C GLN A 39 22.06 4.86 9.02
N ALA A 40 20.84 4.66 8.54
CA ALA A 40 20.09 3.43 8.77
C ALA A 40 20.57 2.29 7.85
N ASP A 41 20.73 1.10 8.45
CA ASP A 41 20.93 -0.14 7.73
C ASP A 41 19.63 -0.57 7.05
N PHE A 42 19.73 -1.31 5.94
CA PHE A 42 18.55 -1.72 5.17
C PHE A 42 17.53 -2.53 5.99
N PHE A 43 17.95 -3.34 6.97
CA PHE A 43 17.04 -4.13 7.79
C PHE A 43 16.53 -3.38 9.04
N ASP A 44 16.91 -2.13 9.26
CA ASP A 44 16.50 -1.38 10.44
C ASP A 44 14.99 -1.13 10.47
N PHE A 45 14.40 -0.73 9.35
CA PHE A 45 12.97 -0.42 9.26
C PHE A 45 12.11 -1.62 8.81
N VAL A 46 12.73 -2.71 8.40
CA VAL A 46 12.02 -3.94 7.98
C VAL A 46 11.38 -4.59 9.20
N CYS A 47 10.16 -5.11 9.02
CA CYS A 47 9.41 -5.78 10.10
C CYS A 47 10.11 -7.06 10.61
N PRO A 48 9.88 -7.45 11.88
CA PRO A 48 10.38 -8.72 12.39
C PRO A 48 9.64 -9.88 11.69
N PRO A 49 10.24 -11.09 11.63
CA PRO A 49 11.48 -11.50 12.28
C PRO A 49 12.77 -11.14 11.52
N PHE A 50 12.67 -10.51 10.34
CA PHE A 50 13.82 -10.30 9.46
C PHE A 50 14.55 -8.97 9.70
N GLY A 51 13.84 -7.96 10.17
CA GLY A 51 14.40 -6.66 10.54
C GLY A 51 14.08 -6.24 11.96
N LYS A 52 14.49 -5.02 12.30
CA LYS A 52 14.41 -4.47 13.66
C LYS A 52 13.13 -3.65 13.91
N ASN A 53 12.41 -3.27 12.85
CA ASN A 53 11.22 -2.41 12.89
C ASN A 53 11.42 -1.12 13.71
N LEU A 54 12.59 -0.51 13.57
CA LEU A 54 12.91 0.76 14.21
C LEU A 54 11.99 1.86 13.68
N VAL A 55 11.66 2.81 14.54
CA VAL A 55 10.93 4.02 14.13
C VAL A 55 11.92 4.94 13.45
N PRO A 56 11.67 5.38 12.19
CA PRO A 56 12.55 6.32 11.51
C PRO A 56 12.71 7.63 12.27
N GLU A 57 13.93 8.16 12.35
CA GLU A 57 14.19 9.46 12.97
C GLU A 57 13.62 10.60 12.12
N ASN A 58 13.82 10.51 10.80
CA ASN A 58 13.26 11.43 9.83
C ASN A 58 12.11 10.78 9.05
N PRO A 59 11.02 11.52 8.76
CA PRO A 59 9.96 11.03 7.88
C PRO A 59 10.50 10.78 6.46
N MET A 60 9.76 10.01 5.66
CA MET A 60 10.08 9.80 4.25
C MET A 60 10.09 11.12 3.48
N LEU A 61 11.03 11.29 2.54
CA LEU A 61 11.03 12.43 1.63
C LEU A 61 9.73 12.48 0.79
N PRO A 62 9.31 13.66 0.31
CA PRO A 62 8.10 13.80 -0.49
C PRO A 62 8.05 12.81 -1.66
N LEU A 63 6.98 12.02 -1.73
CA LEU A 63 6.72 11.05 -2.78
C LEU A 63 5.37 11.29 -3.43
N ILE A 64 5.35 11.48 -4.74
CA ILE A 64 4.13 11.45 -5.56
C ILE A 64 4.01 10.05 -6.20
N ALA A 65 2.89 9.36 -5.96
CA ALA A 65 2.61 8.05 -6.54
C ALA A 65 1.61 8.16 -7.70
N VAL A 66 1.91 7.49 -8.80
CA VAL A 66 1.10 7.45 -10.02
C VAL A 66 0.86 5.98 -10.37
N PRO A 67 -0.21 5.35 -9.86
CA PRO A 67 -0.48 3.94 -10.09
C PRO A 67 -0.79 3.67 -11.57
N THR A 68 -0.19 2.61 -12.11
CA THR A 68 -0.45 2.09 -13.48
C THR A 68 -1.15 0.73 -13.46
N THR A 69 -1.60 0.30 -12.28
CA THR A 69 -2.37 -0.94 -12.07
C THR A 69 -3.51 -0.69 -11.10
N ALA A 70 -4.67 -1.28 -11.35
CA ALA A 70 -5.79 -1.29 -10.39
C ALA A 70 -5.72 -2.55 -9.53
N GLY A 71 -5.03 -2.49 -8.39
CA GLY A 71 -4.82 -3.63 -7.48
C GLY A 71 -4.36 -3.23 -6.09
N THR A 72 -3.05 -3.05 -5.94
CA THR A 72 -2.39 -3.02 -4.62
C THR A 72 -2.84 -1.90 -3.68
N GLY A 73 -3.34 -0.78 -4.22
CA GLY A 73 -3.62 0.43 -3.44
C GLY A 73 -2.38 1.01 -2.73
N SER A 74 -1.16 0.62 -3.12
CA SER A 74 0.07 1.07 -2.43
C SER A 74 0.22 2.60 -2.44
N GLU A 75 -0.37 3.29 -3.41
CA GLU A 75 -0.40 4.75 -3.46
C GLU A 75 -1.09 5.41 -2.25
N THR A 76 -1.89 4.66 -1.47
CA THR A 76 -2.62 5.19 -0.30
C THR A 76 -2.19 4.61 1.05
N THR A 77 -1.20 3.71 1.11
CA THR A 77 -0.84 2.97 2.33
C THR A 77 0.51 3.33 2.94
N GLY A 78 0.62 3.20 4.27
CA GLY A 78 1.88 3.24 5.03
C GLY A 78 2.73 1.95 4.98
N ALA A 79 2.60 1.13 3.93
CA ALA A 79 3.34 -0.13 3.77
C ALA A 79 4.19 -0.15 2.49
N ALA A 80 5.35 -0.80 2.57
CA ALA A 80 6.19 -1.12 1.42
C ALA A 80 6.62 -2.60 1.50
N ILE A 81 6.15 -3.42 0.57
CA ILE A 81 6.39 -4.86 0.55
C ILE A 81 7.61 -5.18 -0.32
N MET A 82 8.42 -6.13 0.13
CA MET A 82 9.60 -6.59 -0.59
C MET A 82 9.74 -8.10 -0.51
N ASP A 83 10.24 -8.68 -1.61
CA ASP A 83 10.71 -10.05 -1.61
C ASP A 83 12.05 -10.14 -0.88
N LEU A 84 12.20 -11.20 -0.08
CA LEU A 84 13.46 -11.57 0.55
C LEU A 84 13.90 -12.93 -0.03
N PRO A 85 14.62 -12.95 -1.18
CA PRO A 85 14.94 -14.19 -1.90
C PRO A 85 15.70 -15.21 -1.05
N ARG A 86 16.58 -14.73 -0.16
CA ARG A 86 17.36 -15.60 0.75
C ARG A 86 16.46 -16.43 1.69
N TYR A 87 15.28 -15.93 2.02
CA TYR A 87 14.35 -16.57 2.95
C TYR A 87 13.09 -17.11 2.24
N GLU A 88 13.04 -17.04 0.91
CA GLU A 88 11.91 -17.48 0.08
C GLU A 88 10.55 -16.92 0.55
N CYS A 89 10.56 -15.70 1.10
CA CYS A 89 9.40 -15.08 1.70
C CYS A 89 9.29 -13.60 1.33
N LYS A 90 8.14 -13.01 1.68
CA LYS A 90 7.94 -11.57 1.63
C LYS A 90 8.02 -10.98 3.03
N SER A 91 8.60 -9.79 3.12
CA SER A 91 8.52 -8.93 4.29
C SER A 91 8.22 -7.50 3.83
N GLY A 92 8.32 -6.53 4.71
CA GLY A 92 8.09 -5.15 4.34
C GLY A 92 8.43 -4.17 5.43
N ILE A 93 8.33 -2.90 5.09
CA ILE A 93 8.36 -1.78 6.00
C ILE A 93 6.91 -1.37 6.23
N ARG A 94 6.56 -1.18 7.49
CA ARG A 94 5.21 -0.81 7.91
C ARG A 94 5.36 0.38 8.86
N GLN A 95 5.25 1.58 8.32
CA GLN A 95 5.40 2.83 9.06
C GLN A 95 4.42 3.89 8.55
N ARG A 96 3.76 4.63 9.45
CA ARG A 96 2.82 5.71 9.02
C ARG A 96 3.50 6.78 8.18
N CYS A 97 4.80 6.99 8.41
CA CYS A 97 5.59 8.02 7.76
C CYS A 97 6.05 7.69 6.33
N ILE A 98 5.68 6.52 5.76
CA ILE A 98 6.02 6.16 4.36
C ILE A 98 4.83 6.24 3.40
N LYS A 99 3.71 6.81 3.86
CA LYS A 99 2.58 7.10 2.97
C LYS A 99 2.99 8.14 1.92
N PRO A 100 2.66 7.95 0.63
CA PRO A 100 2.91 8.98 -0.38
C PRO A 100 2.22 10.30 -0.02
N LEU A 101 2.86 11.42 -0.36
CA LEU A 101 2.32 12.76 -0.14
C LEU A 101 1.09 13.02 -1.02
N LEU A 102 1.12 12.53 -2.25
CA LEU A 102 0.05 12.67 -3.23
C LEU A 102 -0.03 11.41 -4.09
N ALA A 103 -1.25 10.95 -4.35
CA ALA A 103 -1.53 9.93 -5.36
C ALA A 103 -2.29 10.55 -6.54
N ILE A 104 -1.78 10.37 -7.77
CA ILE A 104 -2.44 10.80 -9.01
C ILE A 104 -3.08 9.57 -9.64
N VAL A 105 -4.35 9.36 -9.30
CA VAL A 105 -5.14 8.19 -9.73
C VAL A 105 -5.86 8.54 -11.03
N ASP A 106 -5.26 8.18 -12.16
CA ASP A 106 -5.77 8.47 -13.51
C ASP A 106 -6.09 7.16 -14.27
N PRO A 107 -7.34 6.94 -14.73
CA PRO A 107 -7.71 5.79 -15.53
C PRO A 107 -6.90 5.62 -16.82
N GLU A 108 -6.36 6.70 -17.40
CA GLU A 108 -5.50 6.63 -18.59
C GLU A 108 -4.23 5.80 -18.31
N ASN A 109 -3.69 5.87 -17.08
CA ASN A 109 -2.47 5.19 -16.69
C ASN A 109 -2.61 3.65 -16.63
N ILE A 110 -3.85 3.15 -16.55
CA ILE A 110 -4.12 1.70 -16.52
C ILE A 110 -4.63 1.17 -17.88
N LYS A 111 -4.70 2.01 -18.91
CA LYS A 111 -5.24 1.59 -20.22
C LYS A 111 -4.39 0.52 -20.89
N SER A 112 -3.07 0.61 -20.77
CA SER A 112 -2.11 -0.34 -21.33
C SER A 112 -1.92 -1.60 -20.49
N MET A 113 -2.63 -1.74 -19.36
CA MET A 113 -2.49 -2.87 -18.45
C MET A 113 -2.82 -4.20 -19.16
N PRO A 114 -1.88 -5.16 -19.19
CA PRO A 114 -2.13 -6.48 -19.78
C PRO A 114 -3.26 -7.22 -19.06
N ARG A 115 -4.01 -8.05 -19.81
CA ARG A 115 -5.18 -8.78 -19.28
C ARG A 115 -4.86 -9.64 -18.06
N ASN A 116 -3.73 -10.33 -18.05
CA ASN A 116 -3.30 -11.14 -16.90
C ASN A 116 -3.03 -10.26 -15.67
N VAL A 117 -2.39 -9.10 -15.85
CA VAL A 117 -2.18 -8.13 -14.77
C VAL A 117 -3.54 -7.64 -14.24
N ALA A 118 -4.49 -7.30 -15.12
CA ALA A 118 -5.84 -6.90 -14.72
C ALA A 118 -6.58 -7.97 -13.90
N ILE A 119 -6.41 -9.25 -14.25
CA ILE A 119 -6.97 -10.38 -13.49
C ILE A 119 -6.36 -10.43 -12.09
N TYR A 120 -5.04 -10.51 -12.00
CA TYR A 120 -4.35 -10.67 -10.71
C TYR A 120 -4.51 -9.45 -9.82
N SER A 121 -4.42 -8.25 -10.38
CA SER A 121 -4.60 -7.00 -9.66
C SER A 121 -6.05 -6.84 -9.19
N GLY A 122 -7.05 -7.22 -9.99
CA GLY A 122 -8.44 -7.22 -9.52
C GLY A 122 -8.70 -8.26 -8.42
N PHE A 123 -8.07 -9.43 -8.48
CA PHE A 123 -8.14 -10.39 -7.36
C PHE A 123 -7.51 -9.83 -6.08
N ASP A 124 -6.43 -9.06 -6.19
CA ASP A 124 -5.81 -8.36 -5.06
C ASP A 124 -6.81 -7.40 -4.40
N VAL A 125 -7.54 -6.59 -5.18
CA VAL A 125 -8.63 -5.73 -4.67
C VAL A 125 -9.69 -6.53 -3.92
N LEU A 126 -10.11 -7.67 -4.49
CA LEU A 126 -11.10 -8.55 -3.88
C LEU A 126 -10.61 -9.10 -2.54
N CYS A 127 -9.38 -9.60 -2.50
CA CYS A 127 -8.76 -10.13 -1.28
C CYS A 127 -8.68 -9.06 -0.21
N HIS A 128 -8.14 -7.87 -0.52
CA HIS A 128 -8.05 -6.77 0.42
C HIS A 128 -9.40 -6.39 1.02
N ALA A 129 -10.45 -6.26 0.19
CA ALA A 129 -11.76 -5.89 0.68
C ALA A 129 -12.41 -6.99 1.56
N ILE A 130 -12.28 -8.26 1.19
CA ILE A 130 -12.83 -9.38 2.00
C ILE A 130 -12.05 -9.52 3.30
N GLU A 131 -10.72 -9.52 3.25
CA GLU A 131 -9.87 -9.71 4.43
C GLU A 131 -10.05 -8.56 5.43
N SER A 132 -10.18 -7.33 4.96
CA SER A 132 -10.41 -6.18 5.83
C SER A 132 -11.81 -6.22 6.46
N TYR A 133 -12.85 -6.51 5.67
CA TYR A 133 -14.23 -6.61 6.17
C TYR A 133 -14.44 -7.77 7.15
N THR A 134 -13.68 -8.85 6.99
CA THR A 134 -13.75 -10.04 7.84
C THR A 134 -12.66 -10.09 8.91
N ALA A 135 -11.82 -9.07 9.01
CA ALA A 135 -10.79 -8.99 10.02
C ALA A 135 -11.40 -8.99 11.42
N LEU A 136 -10.64 -9.48 12.41
CA LEU A 136 -11.05 -9.41 13.80
C LEU A 136 -11.44 -7.95 14.13
N PRO A 137 -12.63 -7.70 14.70
CA PRO A 137 -13.06 -6.36 15.06
C PRO A 137 -12.00 -5.67 15.94
N TYR A 138 -11.71 -4.41 15.65
CA TYR A 138 -10.63 -3.67 16.30
C TYR A 138 -10.72 -3.71 17.84
N ASN A 139 -11.93 -3.75 18.39
CA ASN A 139 -12.20 -3.72 19.83
C ASN A 139 -11.93 -5.07 20.51
N GLN A 140 -11.84 -6.15 19.74
CA GLN A 140 -11.57 -7.52 20.20
C GLN A 140 -10.08 -7.88 20.13
N ARG A 141 -9.21 -7.03 19.57
CA ARG A 141 -7.77 -7.28 19.58
C ARG A 141 -7.19 -7.20 20.98
N VAL A 142 -6.59 -8.31 21.41
CA VAL A 142 -5.88 -8.46 22.67
C VAL A 142 -4.55 -9.21 22.45
N PRO A 143 -3.46 -8.84 23.15
CA PRO A 143 -3.34 -7.71 24.06
C PRO A 143 -3.30 -6.37 23.32
N ARG A 144 -3.77 -5.30 23.98
CA ARG A 144 -3.65 -3.93 23.44
C ARG A 144 -2.27 -3.36 23.75
N PRO A 145 -1.58 -2.74 22.79
CA PRO A 145 -0.32 -2.05 23.06
C PRO A 145 -0.49 -0.97 24.13
N LEU A 146 0.48 -0.85 25.04
CA LEU A 146 0.42 0.08 26.17
C LEU A 146 0.38 1.55 25.75
N GLN A 147 0.90 1.86 24.56
CA GLN A 147 1.02 3.21 24.04
C GLN A 147 0.41 3.29 22.62
N PRO A 148 -0.34 4.35 22.27
CA PRO A 148 -0.90 4.53 20.94
C PRO A 148 0.13 4.45 19.81
N GLN A 149 1.36 4.96 20.01
CA GLN A 149 2.41 4.86 18.99
C GLN A 149 2.87 3.42 18.67
N LEU A 150 2.66 2.48 19.60
CA LEU A 150 3.02 1.07 19.43
C LEU A 150 1.90 0.23 18.80
N ARG A 151 0.75 0.85 18.52
CA ARG A 151 -0.33 0.20 17.78
C ARG A 151 0.16 -0.16 16.38
N PRO A 152 0.08 -1.44 15.95
CA PRO A 152 0.42 -1.81 14.58
C PRO A 152 -0.43 -1.01 13.58
N LEU A 153 0.00 -0.92 12.33
CA LEU A 153 -0.79 -0.20 11.32
C LEU A 153 -2.20 -0.81 11.21
N TYR A 154 -2.29 -2.10 10.87
CA TYR A 154 -3.59 -2.76 10.80
C TYR A 154 -4.12 -3.09 12.21
N GLN A 155 -5.21 -2.44 12.67
CA GLN A 155 -5.88 -2.69 13.97
C GLN A 155 -7.08 -3.65 13.87
N GLY A 156 -7.55 -3.98 12.68
CA GLY A 156 -8.73 -4.83 12.47
C GLY A 156 -9.97 -4.05 12.06
N ALA A 157 -11.03 -4.77 11.70
CA ALA A 157 -12.23 -4.23 11.05
C ALA A 157 -12.89 -3.16 11.94
N ASN A 158 -13.33 -2.06 11.33
CA ASN A 158 -14.03 -0.96 11.98
C ASN A 158 -15.08 -0.34 11.04
N PRO A 159 -16.04 0.44 11.57
CA PRO A 159 -17.14 0.97 10.74
C PRO A 159 -16.70 1.86 9.56
N ILE A 160 -15.51 2.48 9.63
CA ILE A 160 -14.97 3.30 8.54
C ILE A 160 -14.36 2.39 7.46
N SER A 161 -13.58 1.39 7.85
CA SER A 161 -12.99 0.42 6.92
C SER A 161 -14.09 -0.33 6.15
N ASP A 162 -15.17 -0.72 6.85
CA ASP A 162 -16.30 -1.44 6.26
C ASP A 162 -16.98 -0.68 5.10
N VAL A 163 -17.05 0.65 5.17
CA VAL A 163 -17.60 1.48 4.08
C VAL A 163 -16.78 1.30 2.81
N TRP A 164 -15.45 1.35 2.93
CA TRP A 164 -14.53 1.18 1.81
C TRP A 164 -14.54 -0.25 1.27
N SER A 165 -14.51 -1.25 2.16
CA SER A 165 -14.56 -2.67 1.76
C SER A 165 -15.85 -2.98 1.00
N LEU A 166 -17.00 -2.57 1.53
CA LEU A 166 -18.30 -2.87 0.91
C LEU A 166 -18.46 -2.18 -0.44
N GLU A 167 -17.96 -0.95 -0.58
CA GLU A 167 -18.01 -0.24 -1.86
C GLU A 167 -17.07 -0.85 -2.90
N ALA A 168 -15.85 -1.23 -2.50
CA ALA A 168 -14.95 -1.98 -3.36
C ALA A 168 -15.60 -3.29 -3.83
N LEU A 169 -16.25 -4.06 -2.94
CA LEU A 169 -16.95 -5.29 -3.30
C LEU A 169 -18.12 -5.07 -4.28
N ARG A 170 -18.89 -3.97 -4.13
CA ARG A 170 -19.96 -3.61 -5.07
C ARG A 170 -19.41 -3.32 -6.46
N ILE A 171 -18.33 -2.56 -6.53
CA ILE A 171 -17.63 -2.27 -7.79
C ILE A 171 -17.10 -3.56 -8.41
N MET A 172 -16.39 -4.38 -7.62
CA MET A 172 -15.83 -5.66 -8.07
C MET A 172 -16.90 -6.55 -8.69
N ARG A 173 -18.07 -6.68 -8.05
CA ARG A 173 -19.20 -7.46 -8.56
C ARG A 173 -19.65 -7.00 -9.95
N LYS A 174 -19.67 -5.69 -10.21
CA LYS A 174 -20.23 -5.10 -11.44
C LYS A 174 -19.20 -4.97 -12.57
N TYR A 175 -17.96 -4.62 -12.25
CA TYR A 175 -16.98 -4.14 -13.24
C TYR A 175 -15.78 -5.05 -13.45
N PHE A 176 -15.43 -5.94 -12.50
CA PHE A 176 -14.21 -6.73 -12.61
C PHE A 176 -14.16 -7.57 -13.89
N ARG A 177 -15.20 -8.36 -14.15
CA ARG A 177 -15.27 -9.21 -15.37
C ARG A 177 -15.28 -8.37 -16.65
N ARG A 178 -15.90 -7.18 -16.62
CA ARG A 178 -15.91 -6.25 -17.76
C ARG A 178 -14.51 -5.76 -18.07
N SER A 179 -13.81 -5.22 -17.07
CA SER A 179 -12.43 -4.72 -17.21
C SER A 179 -11.43 -5.76 -17.71
N VAL A 180 -11.63 -7.04 -17.34
CA VAL A 180 -10.78 -8.16 -17.76
C VAL A 180 -11.09 -8.63 -19.17
N ASN A 181 -12.35 -8.60 -19.58
CA ASN A 181 -12.78 -9.12 -20.88
C ASN A 181 -12.75 -8.07 -21.99
N ASP A 182 -12.82 -6.79 -21.64
CA ASP A 182 -12.76 -5.68 -22.57
C ASP A 182 -11.80 -4.60 -22.04
N SER A 183 -10.62 -4.51 -22.66
CA SER A 183 -9.63 -3.50 -22.33
C SER A 183 -9.97 -2.11 -22.87
N SER A 184 -11.04 -1.96 -23.66
CA SER A 184 -11.53 -0.66 -24.13
C SER A 184 -12.71 -0.12 -23.30
N ASP A 185 -13.19 -0.88 -22.32
CA ASP A 185 -14.26 -0.46 -21.41
C ASP A 185 -13.70 0.54 -20.37
N ASP A 186 -13.66 1.83 -20.77
CA ASP A 186 -13.15 2.93 -19.96
C ASP A 186 -13.93 3.10 -18.64
N GLU A 187 -15.24 2.82 -18.64
CA GLU A 187 -16.07 2.86 -17.43
C GLU A 187 -15.61 1.77 -16.45
N ALA A 188 -15.45 0.53 -16.92
CA ALA A 188 -14.99 -0.55 -16.07
C ALA A 188 -13.58 -0.31 -15.54
N LYS A 189 -12.68 0.26 -16.34
CA LYS A 189 -11.33 0.63 -15.89
C LYS A 189 -11.36 1.72 -14.83
N TYR A 190 -12.12 2.79 -15.05
CA TYR A 190 -12.32 3.86 -14.08
C TYR A 190 -12.76 3.30 -12.72
N TYR A 191 -13.82 2.48 -12.72
CA TYR A 191 -14.34 1.94 -11.46
C TYR A 191 -13.38 0.93 -10.82
N MET A 192 -12.70 0.08 -11.60
CA MET A 192 -11.71 -0.84 -11.04
C MET A 192 -10.54 -0.09 -10.39
N LEU A 193 -10.08 1.01 -10.98
CA LEU A 193 -9.07 1.86 -10.37
C LEU A 193 -9.58 2.49 -9.08
N LEU A 194 -10.82 2.99 -9.07
CA LEU A 194 -11.47 3.51 -7.87
C LEU A 194 -11.59 2.45 -6.76
N ALA A 195 -11.95 1.21 -7.11
CA ALA A 195 -12.02 0.10 -6.16
C ALA A 195 -10.64 -0.27 -5.58
N SER A 196 -9.57 -0.21 -6.40
CA SER A 196 -8.20 -0.35 -5.91
C SER A 196 -7.86 0.72 -4.88
N THR A 197 -8.22 1.97 -5.15
CA THR A 197 -7.99 3.08 -4.21
C THR A 197 -8.80 2.88 -2.92
N PHE A 198 -10.06 2.46 -3.00
CA PHE A 198 -10.87 2.13 -1.82
C PHE A 198 -10.28 0.97 -1.02
N ALA A 199 -9.80 -0.10 -1.67
CA ALA A 199 -9.13 -1.20 -0.98
C ALA A 199 -7.83 -0.75 -0.29
N GLY A 200 -7.07 0.17 -0.88
CA GLY A 200 -5.92 0.76 -0.21
C GLY A 200 -6.31 1.65 0.99
N MET A 201 -7.36 2.46 0.86
CA MET A 201 -7.92 3.27 1.96
C MET A 201 -8.49 2.40 3.08
N ASP A 202 -9.12 1.28 2.74
CA ASP A 202 -9.61 0.28 3.67
C ASP A 202 -8.47 -0.23 4.56
N LEU A 203 -7.40 -0.75 3.95
CA LEU A 203 -6.19 -1.19 4.65
C LEU A 203 -5.58 -0.11 5.53
N GLU A 204 -5.51 1.13 5.03
CA GLU A 204 -5.04 2.27 5.82
C GLU A 204 -6.00 2.61 6.96
N THR A 205 -7.31 2.53 6.76
CA THR A 205 -8.30 2.88 7.79
C THR A 205 -8.50 1.82 8.85
N LEU A 206 -7.98 0.61 8.65
CA LEU A 206 -7.67 -0.29 9.75
C LEU A 206 -6.71 0.36 10.77
N GLU A 207 -6.01 1.46 10.47
CA GLU A 207 -5.22 2.24 11.43
C GLU A 207 -6.05 3.19 12.29
N PHE A 208 -7.20 3.66 11.79
CA PHE A 208 -7.90 4.85 12.31
C PHE A 208 -8.67 4.64 13.60
N THR A 209 -8.41 3.55 14.31
CA THR A 209 -9.18 3.24 15.49
C THR A 209 -8.67 3.96 16.74
N PHE A 210 -8.94 5.27 16.79
CA PHE A 210 -8.83 6.19 17.93
C PHE A 210 -7.53 6.99 18.05
N ALA A 211 -7.52 8.13 17.33
CA ALA A 211 -7.01 9.41 17.82
C ALA A 211 -8.02 10.11 18.77
N MET A 212 -9.05 9.40 19.24
CA MET A 212 -10.19 9.92 20.03
C MET A 212 -10.33 9.25 21.41
N ASP A 213 -9.38 8.40 21.82
CA ASP A 213 -9.27 7.82 23.17
C ASP A 213 -7.89 8.11 23.75
#